data_AF-A0A0F7SLS4-F1
#
_entry.id   AF-A0A0F7SLS4-F1
#
_cell.length_a   1.000
_cell.length_b   1.000
_cell.length_c   1.000
_cell.angle_alpha   90.00
_cell.angle_beta   90.00
_cell.angle_gamma   90.00
#
_symmetry.space_group_name_H-M   'P 1'
#
loop_
_entity.id
_entity.type
_entity.pdbx_description
1 polymer ?
#
loop_
_entity_poly.entity_id
_entity_poly.type
_entity_poly.pdbx_seq_one_letter_code
_entity_poly.pdbx_strand_id
1 'polypeptide(L)'
;MEASSLAYIDTVYSADSVEFSHRHPDIFAVGTYQLEKPVEQTAVKESNGSGDESDDGEPTRTPAAKRKGRCLVYRTDGQGMEELQRIEGPAILDMKWKPTSDPSEPSILGIADAEGRLVTHRWDDTLNKLVEVQTLQVTDPKTLVLSLDWSNRVNPASSASLITSLSSMELSHLKYTSTGELEVERTWKAHDFEPWVASWDGWNQNILYSGGDDCKLKAWDVRSAEDDQPIWTNKRFDAGVTCIQTSPHKPNLIAVGSYNETVTLLDPRYPLRPLVDPIPIGGGAWRIKWHPSQSRQNDLLVACMHDGFKVIRLDGSTVERTDQNDGEAEWKLQSLELLTRFDGHESLAYGVDWSSAAVEEGKEGSYASEVATSN
;
A
#
# COMPACT_ATOMS: atom_id res chain seq x y z
N MET A 1 10.19 17.77 -15.20
CA MET A 1 11.66 17.60 -15.17
C MET A 1 11.98 16.11 -15.03
N GLU A 2 13.16 15.63 -15.44
CA GLU A 2 13.58 14.25 -15.19
C GLU A 2 14.45 14.23 -13.91
N ALA A 3 14.11 13.37 -12.96
CA ALA A 3 14.84 13.20 -11.72
C ALA A 3 16.02 12.24 -11.92
N SER A 4 17.10 12.46 -11.18
CA SER A 4 18.24 11.54 -11.09
C SER A 4 18.14 10.67 -9.84
N SER A 5 18.57 9.42 -9.94
CA SER A 5 18.72 8.56 -8.75
C SER A 5 19.83 9.10 -7.83
N LEU A 6 19.55 9.13 -6.52
CA LEU A 6 20.56 9.42 -5.50
C LEU A 6 21.41 8.19 -5.19
N ALA A 7 20.80 7.01 -5.14
CA ALA A 7 21.45 5.74 -4.91
C ALA A 7 20.61 4.59 -5.48
N TYR A 8 21.28 3.48 -5.83
CA TYR A 8 20.68 2.28 -6.40
C TYR A 8 21.21 1.04 -5.68
N ILE A 9 20.32 0.09 -5.38
CA ILE A 9 20.64 -1.19 -4.77
C ILE A 9 19.84 -2.29 -5.48
N ASP A 10 20.51 -3.41 -5.76
CA ASP A 10 19.87 -4.66 -6.15
C ASP A 10 19.44 -5.44 -4.89
N THR A 11 18.13 -5.58 -4.69
CA THR A 11 17.52 -6.29 -3.54
C THR A 11 17.57 -7.81 -3.69
N VAL A 12 18.05 -8.33 -4.82
CA VAL A 12 18.12 -9.74 -5.25
C VAL A 12 16.74 -10.37 -5.52
N TYR A 13 15.75 -10.02 -4.71
CA TYR A 13 14.34 -10.31 -4.95
C TYR A 13 13.63 -9.04 -5.37
N SER A 14 12.58 -9.21 -6.17
CA SER A 14 11.75 -8.14 -6.68
C SER A 14 11.20 -7.29 -5.53
N ALA A 15 11.45 -5.98 -5.53
CA ALA A 15 11.10 -5.11 -4.43
C ALA A 15 9.69 -4.52 -4.63
N ASP A 16 8.78 -4.86 -3.72
CA ASP A 16 7.33 -4.73 -3.91
C ASP A 16 6.71 -3.61 -3.06
N SER A 17 7.33 -3.30 -1.92
CA SER A 17 6.86 -2.25 -1.01
C SER A 17 8.01 -1.51 -0.35
N VAL A 18 7.78 -0.24 -0.03
CA VAL A 18 8.72 0.61 0.72
C VAL A 18 7.97 1.60 1.61
N GLU A 19 8.49 1.83 2.81
CA GLU A 19 7.93 2.80 3.76
C GLU A 19 9.02 3.46 4.62
N PHE A 20 9.02 4.78 4.68
CA PHE A 20 9.83 5.57 5.61
C PHE A 20 9.22 5.59 7.01
N SER A 21 10.08 5.54 8.02
CA SER A 21 9.65 5.73 9.40
C SER A 21 9.23 7.18 9.63
N HIS A 22 8.05 7.37 10.21
CA HIS A 22 7.58 8.70 10.59
C HIS A 22 8.41 9.34 11.72
N ARG A 23 9.08 8.51 12.55
CA ARG A 23 9.86 8.99 13.71
C ARG A 23 11.36 9.06 13.43
N HIS A 24 11.82 8.28 12.47
CA HIS A 24 13.21 8.17 12.07
C HIS A 24 13.26 8.46 10.57
N PRO A 25 13.26 9.74 10.19
CA PRO A 25 13.08 10.15 8.80
C PRO A 25 14.20 9.68 7.86
N ASP A 26 15.34 9.28 8.43
CA ASP A 26 16.49 8.66 7.77
C ASP A 26 16.34 7.14 7.58
N ILE A 27 15.35 6.50 8.20
CA ILE A 27 15.15 5.05 8.16
C ILE A 27 13.97 4.69 7.27
N PHE A 28 14.15 3.68 6.41
CA PHE A 28 13.08 3.09 5.63
C PHE A 28 13.22 1.57 5.55
N ALA A 29 12.08 0.90 5.36
CA ALA A 29 12.00 -0.54 5.16
C ALA A 29 11.58 -0.85 3.72
N VAL A 30 12.15 -1.90 3.12
CA VAL A 30 11.82 -2.42 1.80
C VAL A 30 11.38 -3.88 1.94
N GLY A 31 10.18 -4.18 1.47
CA GLY A 31 9.60 -5.51 1.43
C GLY A 31 9.77 -6.10 0.04
N THR A 32 10.21 -7.35 -0.05
CA THR A 32 10.45 -8.02 -1.33
C THR A 32 9.51 -9.19 -1.57
N TYR A 33 9.34 -9.53 -2.84
CA TYR A 33 8.56 -10.65 -3.33
C TYR A 33 9.40 -11.51 -4.29
N GLN A 34 9.37 -12.83 -4.13
CA GLN A 34 9.95 -13.77 -5.07
C GLN A 34 9.07 -15.02 -5.17
N LEU A 35 8.62 -15.34 -6.38
CA LEU A 35 7.97 -16.61 -6.66
C LEU A 35 9.02 -17.70 -6.88
N GLU A 36 8.99 -18.76 -6.10
CA GLU A 36 9.80 -19.94 -6.35
C GLU A 36 9.20 -20.77 -7.47
N LYS A 37 9.98 -20.98 -8.54
CA LYS A 37 9.60 -21.92 -9.59
C LYS A 37 9.52 -23.33 -8.99
N PRO A 38 8.46 -24.12 -9.26
CA PRO A 38 8.45 -25.52 -8.90
C PRO A 38 9.69 -26.19 -9.49
N VAL A 39 10.45 -26.93 -8.68
CA VAL A 39 11.54 -27.76 -9.20
C VAL A 39 10.89 -28.79 -10.11
N GLU A 40 11.19 -28.75 -11.41
CA GLU A 40 10.85 -29.84 -12.32
C GLU A 40 11.50 -31.11 -11.77
N GLN A 41 10.70 -32.00 -11.18
CA GLN A 41 11.16 -33.34 -10.88
C GLN A 41 11.46 -33.99 -12.22
N THR A 42 12.75 -34.13 -12.54
CA THR A 42 13.22 -34.96 -13.64
C THR A 42 12.69 -36.37 -13.42
N ALA A 43 11.58 -36.70 -14.07
CA ALA A 43 11.06 -38.05 -14.12
C ALA A 43 12.12 -38.91 -14.83
N VAL A 44 12.81 -39.72 -14.05
CA VAL A 44 13.61 -40.84 -14.58
C VAL A 44 12.61 -41.74 -15.28
N LYS A 45 12.63 -41.74 -16.62
CA LYS A 45 11.92 -42.73 -17.43
C LYS A 45 12.61 -44.08 -17.21
N GLU A 46 12.18 -44.84 -16.21
CA GLU A 46 12.40 -46.28 -16.21
C GLU A 46 11.46 -46.91 -17.22
N SER A 47 12.02 -47.25 -18.38
CA SER A 47 11.36 -48.11 -19.36
C SER A 47 11.33 -49.53 -18.82
N ASN A 48 10.16 -50.03 -18.40
CA ASN A 48 9.88 -51.47 -18.38
C ASN A 48 8.37 -51.76 -18.41
N GLY A 49 7.94 -52.42 -19.48
CA GLY A 49 6.99 -53.54 -19.43
C GLY A 49 5.49 -53.25 -19.22
N SER A 50 4.75 -53.27 -20.34
CA SER A 50 3.36 -53.73 -20.53
C SER A 50 2.53 -54.14 -19.31
N GLY A 51 1.36 -53.50 -19.16
CA GLY A 51 0.25 -53.98 -18.34
C GLY A 51 -0.91 -52.98 -18.35
N ASP A 52 -2.05 -53.41 -18.88
CA ASP A 52 -3.33 -52.71 -18.95
C ASP A 52 -3.89 -52.49 -17.54
N GLU A 53 -4.27 -51.26 -17.15
CA GLU A 53 -5.25 -51.00 -16.08
C GLU A 53 -5.69 -49.52 -16.07
N SER A 54 -6.99 -49.33 -15.87
CA SER A 54 -7.73 -48.07 -15.76
C SER A 54 -7.18 -47.16 -14.66
N ASP A 55 -6.85 -45.91 -15.01
CA ASP A 55 -6.47 -44.87 -14.05
C ASP A 55 -7.41 -43.66 -14.18
N ASP A 56 -8.43 -43.62 -13.31
CA ASP A 56 -9.21 -42.42 -12.98
C ASP A 56 -8.35 -41.51 -12.08
N GLY A 57 -7.22 -41.05 -12.61
CA GLY A 57 -6.31 -40.16 -11.90
C GLY A 57 -6.88 -38.75 -11.80
N GLU A 58 -7.24 -38.32 -10.59
CA GLU A 58 -7.45 -36.90 -10.27
C GLU A 58 -6.26 -36.08 -10.80
N PRO A 59 -6.49 -34.89 -11.37
CA PRO A 59 -5.39 -34.02 -11.77
C PRO A 59 -4.56 -33.73 -10.52
N THR A 60 -3.34 -34.23 -10.50
CA THR A 60 -2.35 -33.97 -9.46
C THR A 60 -2.18 -32.46 -9.34
N ARG A 61 -2.79 -31.87 -8.30
CA ARG A 61 -2.70 -30.45 -8.00
C ARG A 61 -1.22 -30.09 -7.84
N THR A 62 -0.70 -29.33 -8.79
CA THR A 62 0.64 -28.73 -8.68
C THR A 62 0.71 -28.01 -7.34
N PRO A 63 1.76 -28.23 -6.51
CA PRO A 63 1.93 -27.48 -5.27
C PRO A 63 1.88 -25.99 -5.57
N ALA A 64 1.12 -25.22 -4.76
CA ALA A 64 1.10 -23.77 -4.90
C ALA A 64 2.55 -23.25 -4.82
N ALA A 65 2.94 -22.43 -5.80
CA ALA A 65 4.29 -21.89 -5.86
C ALA A 65 4.59 -21.11 -4.57
N LYS A 66 5.70 -21.44 -3.92
CA LYS A 66 6.10 -20.82 -2.66
C LYS A 66 6.53 -19.37 -2.92
N ARG A 67 6.07 -18.44 -2.10
CA ARG A 67 6.40 -17.02 -2.19
C ARG A 67 7.37 -16.66 -1.08
N LYS A 68 8.63 -16.41 -1.44
CA LYS A 68 9.68 -15.99 -0.51
C LYS A 68 9.87 -14.48 -0.56
N GLY A 69 10.36 -13.92 0.52
CA GLY A 69 10.69 -12.50 0.59
C GLY A 69 11.58 -12.20 1.78
N ARG A 70 11.72 -10.91 2.03
CA ARG A 70 12.48 -10.36 3.15
C ARG A 70 12.07 -8.92 3.39
N CYS A 71 12.24 -8.49 4.65
CA CYS A 71 12.24 -7.09 5.03
C CYS A 71 13.69 -6.63 5.14
N LEU A 72 14.05 -5.63 4.34
CA LEU A 72 15.34 -4.95 4.33
C LEU A 72 15.17 -3.60 5.02
N VAL A 73 16.06 -3.26 5.95
CA VAL A 73 16.02 -1.95 6.62
C VAL A 73 17.27 -1.16 6.23
N TYR A 74 17.05 0.05 5.77
CA TYR A 74 18.10 0.96 5.34
C TYR A 74 18.09 2.25 6.14
N ARG A 75 19.27 2.86 6.28
CA ARG A 75 19.46 4.26 6.65
C ARG A 75 19.92 5.05 5.44
N THR A 76 19.43 6.28 5.26
CA THR A 76 19.93 7.22 4.26
C THR A 76 20.41 8.51 4.90
N ASP A 77 21.45 9.11 4.32
CA ASP A 77 21.96 10.45 4.64
C ASP A 77 21.56 11.50 3.57
N GLY A 78 20.67 11.13 2.64
CA GLY A 78 20.27 11.95 1.51
C GLY A 78 21.27 11.96 0.34
N GLN A 79 22.41 11.26 0.44
CA GLN A 79 23.39 11.08 -0.65
C GLN A 79 23.65 9.61 -0.96
N GLY A 80 23.38 8.71 -0.01
CA GLY A 80 23.51 7.27 -0.14
C GLY A 80 22.58 6.52 0.80
N MET A 81 22.77 5.21 0.89
CA MET A 81 22.03 4.36 1.82
C MET A 81 22.88 3.19 2.34
N GLU A 82 22.65 2.78 3.58
CA GLU A 82 23.33 1.69 4.29
C GLU A 82 22.30 0.66 4.76
N GLU A 83 22.53 -0.62 4.47
CA GLU A 83 21.70 -1.72 4.99
C GLU A 83 22.00 -1.96 6.48
N LEU A 84 21.01 -1.76 7.34
CA LEU A 84 21.11 -2.00 8.77
C LEU A 84 20.67 -3.41 9.15
N GLN A 85 19.70 -3.97 8.44
CA GLN A 85 19.11 -5.25 8.80
C GLN A 85 18.48 -5.96 7.59
N ARG A 86 18.52 -7.29 7.65
CA ARG A 86 17.84 -8.20 6.75
C ARG A 86 17.08 -9.27 7.54
N ILE A 87 15.77 -9.37 7.30
CA ILE A 87 14.88 -10.35 7.93
C ILE A 87 14.28 -11.22 6.84
N GLU A 88 14.66 -12.49 6.77
CA GLU A 88 14.12 -13.44 5.77
C GLU A 88 12.72 -13.94 6.19
N GLY A 89 11.83 -14.15 5.21
CA GLY A 89 10.47 -14.63 5.47
C GLY A 89 9.68 -14.93 4.20
N PRO A 90 8.34 -14.99 4.27
CA PRO A 90 7.48 -14.99 3.10
C PRO A 90 7.58 -13.68 2.31
N ALA A 91 7.04 -13.67 1.11
CA ALA A 91 6.91 -12.44 0.33
C ALA A 91 6.10 -11.39 1.09
N ILE A 92 6.54 -10.13 1.00
CA ILE A 92 5.90 -8.98 1.66
C ILE A 92 5.22 -8.14 0.60
N LEU A 93 3.92 -7.91 0.77
CA LEU A 93 3.08 -7.23 -0.23
C LEU A 93 2.76 -5.78 0.15
N ASP A 94 2.75 -5.51 1.46
CA ASP A 94 2.58 -4.15 1.97
C ASP A 94 3.17 -4.04 3.37
N MET A 95 3.57 -2.82 3.72
CA MET A 95 4.05 -2.44 5.03
C MET A 95 3.50 -1.07 5.38
N LYS A 96 3.29 -0.78 6.67
CA LYS A 96 2.96 0.57 7.15
C LYS A 96 3.48 0.78 8.58
N TRP A 97 4.16 1.90 8.80
CA TRP A 97 4.47 2.35 10.16
C TRP A 97 3.20 2.83 10.87
N LYS A 98 2.97 2.42 12.12
CA LYS A 98 1.91 2.93 12.99
C LYS A 98 2.23 4.38 13.35
N PRO A 99 1.40 5.35 12.98
CA PRO A 99 1.61 6.74 13.38
C PRO A 99 1.35 6.88 14.88
N THR A 100 2.15 7.71 15.55
CA THR A 100 1.96 8.02 16.97
C THR A 100 2.37 9.46 17.26
N SER A 101 1.59 10.14 18.09
CA SER A 101 1.94 11.45 18.64
C SER A 101 2.63 11.36 19.99
N ASP A 102 2.66 10.17 20.61
CA ASP A 102 3.27 9.94 21.91
C ASP A 102 4.73 9.50 21.72
N PRO A 103 5.72 10.30 22.16
CA PRO A 103 7.14 9.94 22.06
C PRO A 103 7.50 8.68 22.88
N SER A 104 6.69 8.30 23.87
CA SER A 104 6.93 7.13 24.71
C SER A 104 6.45 5.82 24.10
N GLU A 105 5.54 5.87 23.12
CA GLU A 105 5.13 4.66 22.39
C GLU A 105 6.30 4.11 21.55
N PRO A 106 6.37 2.80 21.27
CA PRO A 106 7.34 2.26 20.33
C PRO A 106 6.97 2.58 18.87
N SER A 107 7.98 2.66 17.98
CA SER A 107 7.76 2.85 16.55
C SER A 107 7.46 1.48 15.96
N ILE A 108 6.21 1.23 15.58
CA ILE A 108 5.78 -0.09 15.11
C ILE A 108 5.66 -0.09 13.59
N LEU A 109 6.30 -1.05 12.94
CA LEU A 109 6.09 -1.40 11.53
C LEU A 109 5.17 -2.63 11.44
N GLY A 110 4.04 -2.51 10.77
CA GLY A 110 3.20 -3.64 10.38
C GLY A 110 3.61 -4.18 9.00
N ILE A 111 3.66 -5.50 8.85
CA ILE A 111 4.05 -6.21 7.63
C ILE A 111 2.93 -7.18 7.26
N ALA A 112 2.38 -7.04 6.06
CA ALA A 112 1.43 -7.98 5.45
C ALA A 112 2.19 -8.96 4.54
N ASP A 113 2.06 -10.26 4.82
CA ASP A 113 2.82 -11.29 4.12
C ASP A 113 1.99 -12.31 3.33
N ALA A 114 2.70 -13.06 2.51
CA ALA A 114 2.16 -14.05 1.59
C ALA A 114 1.73 -15.38 2.23
N GLU A 115 1.85 -15.53 3.55
CA GLU A 115 1.40 -16.70 4.31
C GLU A 115 0.21 -16.35 5.23
N GLY A 116 -0.54 -15.31 4.90
CA GLY A 116 -1.77 -14.96 5.59
C GLY A 116 -1.55 -14.29 6.95
N ARG A 117 -0.34 -13.75 7.20
CA ARG A 117 0.04 -13.18 8.49
C ARG A 117 0.19 -11.67 8.43
N LEU A 118 -0.10 -11.05 9.57
CA LEU A 118 0.33 -9.71 9.90
C LEU A 118 1.41 -9.81 10.98
N VAL A 119 2.60 -9.28 10.70
CA VAL A 119 3.71 -9.26 11.65
C VAL A 119 4.02 -7.83 12.06
N THR A 120 4.07 -7.56 13.36
CA THR A 120 4.46 -6.25 13.89
C THR A 120 5.88 -6.30 14.43
N HIS A 121 6.66 -5.29 14.09
CA HIS A 121 8.02 -5.09 14.59
C HIS A 121 8.13 -3.72 15.25
N ARG A 122 8.84 -3.64 16.39
CA ARG A 122 9.25 -2.35 16.96
C ARG A 122 10.64 -1.99 16.47
N TRP A 123 10.87 -0.71 16.15
CA TRP A 123 12.22 -0.19 16.04
C TRP A 123 12.88 -0.11 17.43
N ASP A 124 14.10 -0.61 17.53
CA ASP A 124 14.93 -0.50 18.73
C ASP A 124 16.09 0.48 18.46
N ASP A 125 16.00 1.68 19.05
CA ASP A 125 16.99 2.74 18.90
C ASP A 125 18.39 2.36 19.41
N THR A 126 18.47 1.46 20.40
CA THR A 126 19.77 1.05 20.96
C THR A 126 20.47 0.08 20.02
N LEU A 127 19.71 -0.82 19.41
CA LEU A 127 20.23 -1.85 18.51
C LEU A 127 20.25 -1.42 17.04
N ASN A 128 19.61 -0.29 16.69
CA ASN A 128 19.38 0.17 15.32
C ASN A 128 18.77 -0.92 14.43
N LYS A 129 17.74 -1.60 14.93
CA LYS A 129 17.09 -2.69 14.19
C LYS A 129 15.63 -2.88 14.59
N LEU A 130 14.86 -3.50 13.71
CA LEU A 130 13.54 -4.03 13.99
C LEU A 130 13.61 -5.28 14.88
N VAL A 131 12.76 -5.31 15.89
CA VAL A 131 12.55 -6.44 16.80
C VAL A 131 11.09 -6.86 16.69
N GLU A 132 10.84 -8.13 16.35
CA GLU A 132 9.49 -8.67 16.26
C GLU A 132 8.75 -8.53 17.60
N VAL A 133 7.51 -8.07 17.54
CA VAL A 133 6.62 -7.88 18.69
C VAL A 133 5.52 -8.95 18.67
N GLN A 134 4.88 -9.13 17.52
CA GLN A 134 3.78 -10.08 17.37
C GLN A 134 3.72 -10.63 15.95
N THR A 135 3.48 -11.93 15.83
CA THR A 135 3.06 -12.58 14.59
C THR A 135 1.61 -13.04 14.75
N LEU A 136 0.70 -12.48 13.96
CA LEU A 136 -0.73 -12.81 13.97
C LEU A 136 -1.13 -13.52 12.67
N GLN A 137 -1.70 -14.72 12.78
CA GLN A 137 -2.31 -15.41 11.64
C GLN A 137 -3.71 -14.82 11.38
N VAL A 138 -3.85 -14.00 10.34
CA VAL A 138 -5.11 -13.31 10.01
C VAL A 138 -6.06 -14.23 9.23
N THR A 139 -5.50 -15.07 8.36
CA THR A 139 -6.25 -15.97 7.48
C THR A 139 -5.49 -17.28 7.22
N ASP A 140 -6.03 -18.20 6.41
CA ASP A 140 -5.35 -19.44 6.02
C ASP A 140 -3.98 -19.14 5.35
N PRO A 141 -2.92 -19.93 5.61
CA PRO A 141 -1.60 -19.69 5.04
C PRO A 141 -1.47 -19.70 3.51
N LYS A 142 -2.51 -20.13 2.79
CA LYS A 142 -2.56 -20.06 1.32
C LYS A 142 -3.15 -18.76 0.80
N THR A 143 -3.80 -17.99 1.67
CA THR A 143 -4.38 -16.67 1.36
C THR A 143 -3.36 -15.59 1.68
N LEU A 144 -3.17 -14.65 0.75
CA LEU A 144 -2.26 -13.53 0.90
C LEU A 144 -2.93 -12.42 1.72
N VAL A 145 -2.16 -11.76 2.60
CA VAL A 145 -2.51 -10.42 3.08
C VAL A 145 -1.95 -9.42 2.06
N LEU A 146 -2.84 -8.74 1.34
CA LEU A 146 -2.49 -7.92 0.16
C LEU A 146 -2.11 -6.49 0.53
N SER A 147 -2.80 -5.90 1.51
CA SER A 147 -2.53 -4.54 2.00
C SER A 147 -2.84 -4.41 3.48
N LEU A 148 -2.28 -3.37 4.12
CA LEU A 148 -2.69 -2.95 5.46
C LEU A 148 -2.77 -1.42 5.59
N ASP A 149 -3.62 -0.93 6.49
CA ASP A 149 -3.66 0.51 6.83
C ASP A 149 -4.08 0.74 8.29
N TRP A 150 -3.51 1.79 8.89
CA TRP A 150 -3.78 2.20 10.26
C TRP A 150 -4.83 3.32 10.30
N SER A 151 -5.82 3.20 11.18
CA SER A 151 -6.94 4.16 11.28
C SER A 151 -6.55 5.56 11.76
N ASN A 152 -5.36 5.71 12.34
CA ASN A 152 -4.90 6.94 12.99
C ASN A 152 -3.88 7.73 12.15
N ARG A 153 -3.81 7.51 10.84
CA ARG A 153 -2.76 8.11 9.99
C ARG A 153 -2.70 9.63 10.02
N VAL A 154 -3.85 10.30 9.98
CA VAL A 154 -3.92 11.77 10.00
C VAL A 154 -4.09 12.31 11.42
N ASN A 155 -4.66 11.52 12.34
CA ASN A 155 -4.80 11.88 13.75
C ASN A 155 -4.10 10.85 14.66
N PRO A 156 -2.77 10.95 14.84
CA PRO A 156 -2.00 9.95 15.57
C PRO A 156 -2.32 9.82 17.07
N ALA A 157 -3.04 10.79 17.65
CA ALA A 157 -3.41 10.80 19.06
C ALA A 157 -4.60 9.87 19.39
N SER A 158 -5.31 9.38 18.38
CA SER A 158 -6.43 8.45 18.57
C SER A 158 -5.99 7.00 18.73
N SER A 159 -6.84 6.20 19.36
CA SER A 159 -6.67 4.73 19.36
C SER A 159 -6.61 4.19 17.93
N ALA A 160 -5.58 3.40 17.64
CA ALA A 160 -5.35 2.81 16.34
C ALA A 160 -6.08 1.47 16.22
N SER A 161 -6.73 1.25 15.08
CA SER A 161 -7.14 -0.06 14.59
C SER A 161 -6.56 -0.27 13.19
N LEU A 162 -6.60 -1.50 12.70
CA LEU A 162 -5.95 -1.87 11.45
C LEU A 162 -6.95 -2.57 10.53
N ILE A 163 -6.89 -2.27 9.24
CA ILE A 163 -7.63 -3.02 8.21
C ILE A 163 -6.62 -3.76 7.33
N THR A 164 -6.91 -5.00 6.99
CA THR A 164 -6.20 -5.73 5.94
C THR A 164 -7.14 -6.14 4.82
N SER A 165 -6.59 -6.27 3.61
CA SER A 165 -7.26 -6.90 2.48
C SER A 165 -6.65 -8.26 2.17
N LEU A 166 -7.48 -9.23 1.80
CA LEU A 166 -7.09 -10.63 1.65
C LEU A 166 -7.34 -11.13 0.22
N SER A 167 -6.45 -11.98 -0.30
CA SER A 167 -6.66 -12.59 -1.63
C SER A 167 -7.86 -13.56 -1.69
N SER A 168 -8.54 -13.80 -0.57
CA SER A 168 -9.80 -14.53 -0.47
C SER A 168 -11.03 -13.65 -0.76
N MET A 169 -10.84 -12.45 -1.31
CA MET A 169 -11.90 -11.46 -1.60
C MET A 169 -12.49 -10.78 -0.34
N GLU A 170 -11.80 -10.91 0.78
CA GLU A 170 -12.25 -10.47 2.10
C GLU A 170 -11.45 -9.27 2.61
N LEU A 171 -12.02 -8.56 3.59
CA LEU A 171 -11.29 -7.63 4.45
C LEU A 171 -11.33 -8.13 5.88
N SER A 172 -10.28 -7.86 6.66
CA SER A 172 -10.23 -8.14 8.09
C SER A 172 -9.93 -6.88 8.90
N HIS A 173 -10.83 -6.54 9.82
CA HIS A 173 -10.65 -5.47 10.79
C HIS A 173 -10.02 -6.03 12.07
N LEU A 174 -8.92 -5.41 12.49
CA LEU A 174 -8.14 -5.80 13.65
C LEU A 174 -8.12 -4.67 14.70
N LYS A 175 -8.16 -5.06 15.97
CA LYS A 175 -8.07 -4.14 17.11
C LYS A 175 -7.05 -4.64 18.12
N TYR A 176 -6.56 -3.73 18.95
CA TYR A 176 -5.79 -4.10 20.12
C TYR A 176 -6.72 -4.62 21.23
N THR A 177 -6.35 -5.75 21.82
CA THR A 177 -6.93 -6.26 23.05
C THR A 177 -6.59 -5.33 24.23
N SER A 178 -7.23 -5.57 25.37
CA SER A 178 -6.84 -4.92 26.63
C SER A 178 -5.41 -5.27 27.09
N THR A 179 -4.82 -6.36 26.58
CA THR A 179 -3.42 -6.76 26.83
C THR A 179 -2.43 -6.09 25.87
N GLY A 180 -2.91 -5.33 24.88
CA GLY A 180 -2.07 -4.61 23.92
C GLY A 180 -1.61 -5.44 22.72
N GLU A 181 -2.23 -6.61 22.49
CA GLU A 181 -1.96 -7.47 21.33
C GLU A 181 -3.01 -7.20 20.25
N LEU A 182 -2.64 -7.29 18.97
CA LEU A 182 -3.61 -7.23 17.88
C LEU A 182 -4.40 -8.54 17.78
N GLU A 183 -5.70 -8.44 17.56
CA GLU A 183 -6.56 -9.57 17.23
C GLU A 183 -7.47 -9.23 16.05
N VAL A 184 -7.91 -10.26 15.33
CA VAL A 184 -8.94 -10.12 14.29
C VAL A 184 -10.29 -9.97 14.98
N GLU A 185 -10.90 -8.80 14.85
CA GLU A 185 -12.24 -8.54 15.37
C GLU A 185 -13.31 -9.09 14.42
N ARG A 186 -13.14 -8.84 13.12
CA ARG A 186 -14.12 -9.20 12.09
C ARG A 186 -13.45 -9.45 10.76
N THR A 187 -13.96 -10.41 10.01
CA THR A 187 -13.66 -10.62 8.60
C THR A 187 -14.96 -10.69 7.82
N TRP A 188 -15.02 -10.09 6.63
CA TRP A 188 -16.18 -10.16 5.76
C TRP A 188 -15.80 -10.20 4.28
N LYS A 189 -16.68 -10.79 3.47
CA LYS A 189 -16.54 -10.79 2.01
C LYS A 189 -16.79 -9.39 1.47
N ALA A 190 -15.77 -8.77 0.91
CA ALA A 190 -15.81 -7.39 0.50
C ALA A 190 -15.90 -7.22 -1.02
N HIS A 191 -15.28 -8.09 -1.80
CA HIS A 191 -15.19 -7.99 -3.26
C HIS A 191 -15.54 -9.32 -3.94
N ASP A 192 -15.63 -9.30 -5.27
CA ASP A 192 -15.84 -10.51 -6.09
C ASP A 192 -14.53 -11.07 -6.67
N PHE A 193 -13.45 -10.31 -6.57
CA PHE A 193 -12.07 -10.62 -6.94
C PHE A 193 -11.12 -10.00 -5.90
N GLU A 194 -9.82 -10.24 -6.02
CA GLU A 194 -8.79 -9.80 -5.08
C GLU A 194 -8.85 -8.28 -4.79
N PRO A 195 -9.09 -7.87 -3.53
CA PRO A 195 -8.98 -6.48 -3.10
C PRO A 195 -7.51 -6.11 -2.87
N TRP A 196 -6.91 -5.42 -3.84
CA TRP A 196 -5.52 -4.96 -3.77
C TRP A 196 -5.26 -3.91 -2.69
N VAL A 197 -6.30 -3.20 -2.25
CA VAL A 197 -6.15 -2.13 -1.27
C VAL A 197 -7.35 -2.02 -0.34
N ALA A 198 -7.07 -1.86 0.95
CA ALA A 198 -7.98 -1.30 1.93
C ALA A 198 -7.30 -0.13 2.63
N SER A 199 -7.98 1.02 2.73
CA SER A 199 -7.43 2.21 3.36
C SER A 199 -8.47 2.92 4.21
N TRP A 200 -8.07 3.36 5.39
CA TRP A 200 -8.92 4.17 6.26
C TRP A 200 -9.11 5.57 5.69
N ASP A 201 -10.31 6.12 5.92
CA ASP A 201 -10.49 7.56 5.87
C ASP A 201 -9.63 8.20 6.98
N GLY A 202 -8.72 9.08 6.58
CA GLY A 202 -7.81 9.74 7.52
C GLY A 202 -8.53 10.63 8.53
N TRP A 203 -9.71 11.15 8.18
CA TRP A 203 -10.47 12.12 8.95
C TRP A 203 -11.67 11.49 9.68
N ASN A 204 -12.02 10.23 9.38
CA ASN A 204 -13.09 9.50 10.04
C ASN A 204 -12.74 8.03 10.30
N GLN A 205 -12.45 7.71 11.57
CA GLN A 205 -12.04 6.36 12.02
C GLN A 205 -13.12 5.29 12.00
N ASN A 206 -14.32 5.62 11.55
CA ASN A 206 -15.37 4.64 11.33
C ASN A 206 -15.45 4.20 9.87
N ILE A 207 -14.80 4.94 8.96
CA ILE A 207 -14.96 4.77 7.52
C ILE A 207 -13.66 4.27 6.91
N LEU A 208 -13.77 3.27 6.06
CA LEU A 208 -12.68 2.79 5.23
C LEU A 208 -13.13 2.57 3.80
N TYR A 209 -12.17 2.56 2.90
CA TYR A 209 -12.34 2.35 1.48
C TYR A 209 -11.61 1.09 1.05
N SER A 210 -12.13 0.40 0.03
CA SER A 210 -11.44 -0.74 -0.57
C SER A 210 -11.60 -0.76 -2.08
N GLY A 211 -10.60 -1.34 -2.74
CA GLY A 211 -10.52 -1.47 -4.19
C GLY A 211 -9.90 -2.81 -4.59
N GLY A 212 -10.32 -3.35 -5.74
CA GLY A 212 -9.85 -4.64 -6.22
C GLY A 212 -10.03 -4.86 -7.71
N ASP A 213 -9.68 -6.07 -8.16
CA ASP A 213 -9.75 -6.52 -9.56
C ASP A 213 -11.17 -6.61 -10.12
N ASP A 214 -12.19 -6.55 -9.26
CA ASP A 214 -13.58 -6.48 -9.67
C ASP A 214 -14.00 -5.10 -10.21
N CYS A 215 -13.03 -4.19 -10.38
CA CYS A 215 -13.18 -2.82 -10.89
C CYS A 215 -14.10 -1.95 -10.02
N LYS A 216 -14.20 -2.26 -8.73
CA LYS A 216 -15.04 -1.52 -7.78
C LYS A 216 -14.20 -0.80 -6.75
N LEU A 217 -14.65 0.41 -6.42
CA LEU A 217 -14.30 1.13 -5.20
C LEU A 217 -15.50 1.06 -4.25
N LYS A 218 -15.28 0.68 -3.00
CA LYS A 218 -16.33 0.56 -1.98
C LYS A 218 -15.96 1.36 -0.74
N ALA A 219 -16.97 1.90 -0.05
CA ALA A 219 -16.82 2.44 1.30
C ALA A 219 -17.57 1.61 2.31
N TRP A 220 -17.03 1.52 3.51
CA TRP A 220 -17.53 0.67 4.59
C TRP A 220 -17.57 1.47 5.88
N ASP A 221 -18.57 1.19 6.71
CA ASP A 221 -18.64 1.68 8.08
C ASP A 221 -18.40 0.50 9.02
N VAL A 222 -17.31 0.52 9.78
CA VAL A 222 -16.98 -0.60 10.69
C VAL A 222 -17.97 -0.76 11.84
N ARG A 223 -18.85 0.22 12.06
CA ARG A 223 -19.94 0.13 13.04
C ARG A 223 -21.16 -0.60 12.48
N SER A 224 -21.30 -0.69 11.15
CA SER A 224 -22.43 -1.33 10.46
C SER A 224 -22.23 -2.84 10.38
N ALA A 225 -22.12 -3.47 11.55
CA ALA A 225 -21.73 -4.85 11.72
C ALA A 225 -22.79 -5.89 11.28
N GLU A 226 -24.00 -5.50 10.91
CA GLU A 226 -25.11 -6.45 10.76
C GLU A 226 -25.29 -6.98 9.33
N ASP A 227 -24.91 -6.21 8.29
CA ASP A 227 -25.31 -6.54 6.91
C ASP A 227 -24.15 -6.78 5.92
N ASP A 228 -22.88 -6.60 6.33
CA ASP A 228 -21.70 -6.69 5.45
C ASP A 228 -21.87 -5.93 4.12
N GLN A 229 -22.64 -4.84 4.14
CA GLN A 229 -22.92 -4.02 2.97
C GLN A 229 -22.02 -2.79 2.96
N PRO A 230 -21.47 -2.44 1.79
CA PRO A 230 -20.78 -1.16 1.66
C PRO A 230 -21.80 -0.02 1.73
N ILE A 231 -21.40 1.10 2.32
CA ILE A 231 -22.15 2.37 2.34
C ILE A 231 -22.50 2.79 0.91
N TRP A 232 -21.52 2.63 0.02
CA TRP A 232 -21.68 2.86 -1.41
C TRP A 232 -20.66 2.05 -2.21
N THR A 233 -20.96 1.86 -3.50
CA THR A 233 -20.05 1.23 -4.47
C THR A 233 -19.96 2.11 -5.71
N ASN A 234 -18.76 2.50 -6.08
CA ASN A 234 -18.44 3.15 -7.35
C ASN A 234 -17.89 2.09 -8.33
N LYS A 235 -18.51 2.01 -9.51
CA LYS A 235 -18.20 1.03 -10.58
C LYS A 235 -17.69 1.70 -11.87
N ARG A 236 -17.11 2.91 -11.78
CA ARG A 236 -16.67 3.66 -12.97
C ARG A 236 -15.34 3.17 -13.55
N PHE A 237 -14.57 2.40 -12.78
CA PHE A 237 -13.23 1.99 -13.17
C PHE A 237 -13.33 0.90 -14.24
N ASP A 238 -12.48 0.98 -15.25
CA ASP A 238 -12.42 0.01 -16.36
C ASP A 238 -11.36 -1.08 -16.12
N ALA A 239 -10.63 -1.00 -15.00
CA ALA A 239 -9.70 -2.01 -14.53
C ALA A 239 -9.62 -1.98 -12.99
N GLY A 240 -8.84 -2.90 -12.41
CA GLY A 240 -8.69 -3.04 -10.96
C GLY A 240 -8.28 -1.73 -10.27
N VAL A 241 -8.83 -1.50 -9.07
CA VAL A 241 -8.42 -0.40 -8.19
C VAL A 241 -7.28 -0.90 -7.31
N THR A 242 -6.11 -0.30 -7.44
CA THR A 242 -4.83 -0.82 -6.94
C THR A 242 -4.29 -0.04 -5.73
N CYS A 243 -4.67 1.23 -5.59
CA CYS A 243 -4.31 2.03 -4.42
C CYS A 243 -5.34 3.14 -4.13
N ILE A 244 -5.49 3.48 -2.85
CA ILE A 244 -6.38 4.54 -2.35
C ILE A 244 -5.61 5.31 -1.28
N GLN A 245 -5.65 6.64 -1.32
CA GLN A 245 -4.99 7.45 -0.31
C GLN A 245 -5.78 8.73 -0.01
N THR A 246 -6.23 8.86 1.24
CA THR A 246 -6.90 10.06 1.76
C THR A 246 -5.90 11.21 1.97
N SER A 247 -6.21 12.40 1.48
CA SER A 247 -5.35 13.58 1.69
C SER A 247 -5.13 13.82 3.18
N PRO A 248 -3.87 13.92 3.66
CA PRO A 248 -3.59 14.23 5.06
C PRO A 248 -3.85 15.70 5.40
N HIS A 249 -4.13 16.54 4.39
CA HIS A 249 -4.29 18.00 4.56
C HIS A 249 -5.73 18.47 4.31
N LYS A 250 -6.49 17.74 3.49
CA LYS A 250 -7.84 18.13 3.09
C LYS A 250 -8.84 17.03 3.43
N PRO A 251 -9.81 17.28 4.32
CA PRO A 251 -10.92 16.35 4.50
C PRO A 251 -11.69 16.20 3.19
N ASN A 252 -12.32 15.04 3.01
CA ASN A 252 -13.15 14.72 1.84
C ASN A 252 -12.40 14.75 0.50
N LEU A 253 -11.08 14.53 0.49
CA LEU A 253 -10.31 14.35 -0.74
C LEU A 253 -9.58 13.02 -0.69
N ILE A 254 -9.93 12.12 -1.61
CA ILE A 254 -9.22 10.85 -1.81
C ILE A 254 -8.65 10.79 -3.23
N ALA A 255 -7.45 10.23 -3.35
CA ALA A 255 -6.86 9.85 -4.62
C ALA A 255 -6.99 8.33 -4.79
N VAL A 256 -7.44 7.89 -5.95
CA VAL A 256 -7.68 6.48 -6.27
C VAL A 256 -6.90 6.12 -7.53
N GLY A 257 -5.94 5.22 -7.41
CA GLY A 257 -5.19 4.68 -8.54
C GLY A 257 -5.84 3.42 -9.09
N SER A 258 -5.84 3.29 -10.41
CA SER A 258 -6.33 2.10 -11.10
C SER A 258 -5.30 1.56 -12.09
N TYR A 259 -5.40 0.26 -12.35
CA TYR A 259 -4.62 -0.44 -13.35
C TYR A 259 -4.87 0.08 -14.78
N ASN A 260 -5.96 0.82 -15.01
CA ASN A 260 -6.28 1.47 -16.31
C ASN A 260 -5.46 2.74 -16.58
N GLU A 261 -4.30 2.88 -15.92
CA GLU A 261 -3.36 3.99 -16.11
C GLU A 261 -3.89 5.37 -15.70
N THR A 262 -4.81 5.41 -14.76
CA THR A 262 -5.37 6.68 -14.26
C THR A 262 -5.32 6.84 -12.75
N VAL A 263 -5.25 8.10 -12.32
CA VAL A 263 -5.56 8.54 -10.96
C VAL A 263 -6.86 9.32 -10.99
N THR A 264 -7.83 8.91 -10.15
CA THR A 264 -9.11 9.60 -10.00
C THR A 264 -9.16 10.30 -8.65
N LEU A 265 -9.51 11.60 -8.65
CA LEU A 265 -9.77 12.37 -7.43
C LEU A 265 -11.26 12.36 -7.12
N LEU A 266 -11.62 11.99 -5.89
CA LEU A 266 -13.01 11.89 -5.46
C LEU A 266 -13.24 12.64 -4.15
N ASP A 267 -14.45 13.17 -4.02
CA ASP A 267 -15.06 13.45 -2.71
C ASP A 267 -15.89 12.22 -2.31
N PRO A 268 -15.57 11.54 -1.19
CA PRO A 268 -16.27 10.33 -0.77
C PRO A 268 -17.74 10.56 -0.39
N ARG A 269 -18.18 11.81 -0.19
CA ARG A 269 -19.60 12.18 0.01
C ARG A 269 -20.38 12.14 -1.31
N TYR A 270 -19.69 12.31 -2.44
CA TYR A 270 -20.27 12.28 -3.79
C TYR A 270 -19.53 11.26 -4.67
N PRO A 271 -19.48 9.98 -4.28
CA PRO A 271 -18.52 9.01 -4.80
C PRO A 271 -18.69 8.68 -6.28
N LEU A 272 -19.83 9.02 -6.89
CA LEU A 272 -20.12 8.77 -8.30
C LEU A 272 -19.67 9.91 -9.23
N ARG A 273 -19.23 11.05 -8.68
CA ARG A 273 -18.81 12.23 -9.44
C ARG A 273 -17.34 12.52 -9.14
N PRO A 274 -16.42 12.19 -10.05
CA PRO A 274 -15.04 12.56 -9.85
C PRO A 274 -14.90 14.07 -9.90
N LEU A 275 -13.95 14.59 -9.13
CA LEU A 275 -13.70 16.03 -9.02
C LEU A 275 -13.14 16.61 -10.34
N VAL A 276 -12.53 15.74 -11.14
CA VAL A 276 -12.00 16.00 -12.49
C VAL A 276 -12.09 14.76 -13.35
N ASP A 277 -11.87 14.93 -14.65
CA ASP A 277 -11.60 13.80 -15.53
C ASP A 277 -10.40 12.98 -15.01
N PRO A 278 -10.45 11.64 -15.08
CA PRO A 278 -9.35 10.78 -14.63
C PRO A 278 -8.01 11.22 -15.21
N ILE A 279 -7.02 11.35 -14.34
CA ILE A 279 -5.69 11.89 -14.68
C ILE A 279 -4.88 10.75 -15.30
N PRO A 280 -4.51 10.81 -16.59
CA PRO A 280 -3.68 9.80 -17.21
C PRO A 280 -2.25 9.87 -16.64
N ILE A 281 -1.72 8.72 -16.27
CA ILE A 281 -0.36 8.57 -15.73
C ILE A 281 0.51 7.62 -16.55
N GLY A 282 0.02 7.07 -17.66
CA GLY A 282 0.81 6.31 -18.66
C GLY A 282 1.21 4.88 -18.29
N GLY A 283 0.89 4.42 -17.08
CA GLY A 283 1.05 3.04 -16.63
C GLY A 283 0.15 2.77 -15.42
N GLY A 284 -0.10 1.50 -15.08
CA GLY A 284 -0.98 1.14 -13.96
C GLY A 284 -0.55 1.80 -12.64
N ALA A 285 -1.48 2.47 -11.95
CA ALA A 285 -1.19 3.24 -10.74
C ALA A 285 -1.03 2.32 -9.50
N TRP A 286 0.15 1.76 -9.25
CA TRP A 286 0.29 0.72 -8.22
C TRP A 286 0.30 1.27 -6.78
N ARG A 287 0.95 2.42 -6.58
CA ARG A 287 1.01 3.11 -5.28
C ARG A 287 0.94 4.63 -5.47
N ILE A 288 0.27 5.27 -4.52
CA ILE A 288 0.07 6.72 -4.47
C ILE A 288 0.32 7.22 -3.05
N LYS A 289 1.04 8.33 -2.90
CA LYS A 289 1.29 8.99 -1.61
C LYS A 289 1.14 10.51 -1.75
N TRP A 290 0.22 11.11 -1.01
CA TRP A 290 0.19 12.56 -0.79
C TRP A 290 1.45 12.98 -0.05
N HIS A 291 2.00 14.13 -0.42
CA HIS A 291 3.17 14.67 0.27
C HIS A 291 2.81 15.00 1.73
N PRO A 292 3.65 14.62 2.73
CA PRO A 292 3.32 14.80 4.14
C PRO A 292 3.45 16.26 4.63
N SER A 293 4.27 17.09 3.99
CA SER A 293 4.40 18.52 4.35
C SER A 293 3.23 19.37 3.83
N GLN A 294 2.70 20.23 4.70
CA GLN A 294 1.68 21.24 4.40
C GLN A 294 2.07 22.18 3.25
N SER A 295 3.35 22.51 3.11
CA SER A 295 3.85 23.38 2.03
C SER A 295 3.71 22.77 0.63
N ARG A 296 3.63 21.44 0.57
CA ARG A 296 3.47 20.63 -0.65
C ARG A 296 2.19 19.82 -0.60
N GLN A 297 1.16 20.29 0.12
CA GLN A 297 -0.10 19.58 0.34
C GLN A 297 -0.87 19.14 -0.92
N ASN A 298 -0.50 19.69 -2.07
CA ASN A 298 -1.08 19.42 -3.38
C ASN A 298 -0.25 18.42 -4.20
N ASP A 299 0.89 17.98 -3.71
CA ASP A 299 1.80 17.10 -4.45
C ASP A 299 1.45 15.64 -4.17
N LEU A 300 1.43 14.85 -5.23
CA LEU A 300 1.10 13.43 -5.24
C LEU A 300 2.25 12.67 -5.92
N LEU A 301 2.84 11.71 -5.21
CA LEU A 301 3.81 10.76 -5.77
C LEU A 301 3.09 9.50 -6.22
N VAL A 302 3.41 9.02 -7.41
CA VAL A 302 2.75 7.88 -8.05
C VAL A 302 3.78 6.91 -8.61
N ALA A 303 3.67 5.63 -8.24
CA ALA A 303 4.35 4.52 -8.91
C ALA A 303 3.49 4.05 -10.09
N CYS A 304 3.98 4.33 -11.31
CA CYS A 304 3.30 4.00 -12.55
C CYS A 304 3.97 2.73 -13.11
N MET A 305 3.39 1.56 -12.87
CA MET A 305 4.01 0.25 -13.04
C MET A 305 4.90 0.08 -14.30
N HIS A 306 4.48 0.61 -15.46
CA HIS A 306 5.22 0.54 -16.73
C HIS A 306 5.75 1.89 -17.25
N ASP A 307 5.60 2.97 -16.49
CA ASP A 307 5.94 4.34 -16.92
C ASP A 307 6.58 5.16 -15.77
N GLY A 308 7.41 4.50 -14.98
CA GLY A 308 8.23 5.12 -13.95
C GLY A 308 7.48 5.68 -12.76
N PHE A 309 8.11 6.67 -12.15
CA PHE A 309 7.59 7.34 -10.96
C PHE A 309 7.34 8.81 -11.29
N LYS A 310 6.26 9.38 -10.75
CA LYS A 310 5.84 10.74 -11.09
C LYS A 310 5.42 11.52 -9.87
N VAL A 311 5.81 12.80 -9.84
CA VAL A 311 5.24 13.78 -8.91
C VAL A 311 4.33 14.71 -9.68
N ILE A 312 3.07 14.72 -9.29
CA ILE A 312 2.02 15.55 -9.88
C ILE A 312 1.55 16.56 -8.84
N ARG A 313 1.46 17.84 -9.21
CA ARG A 313 0.87 18.90 -8.41
C ARG A 313 -0.57 19.14 -8.82
N LEU A 314 -1.43 19.20 -7.81
CA LEU A 314 -2.88 19.38 -7.94
C LEU A 314 -3.28 20.74 -7.37
N ASP A 315 -3.33 21.75 -8.22
CA ASP A 315 -3.76 23.07 -7.80
C ASP A 315 -5.28 23.15 -7.85
N GLY A 316 -5.89 23.21 -6.68
CA GLY A 316 -7.32 23.36 -6.53
C GLY A 316 -7.67 24.13 -5.28
N SER A 317 -8.85 24.76 -5.31
CA SER A 317 -9.38 25.58 -4.23
C SER A 317 -10.67 24.98 -3.70
N THR A 318 -10.93 25.18 -2.41
CA THR A 318 -12.27 24.95 -1.87
C THR A 318 -13.20 26.06 -2.34
N VAL A 319 -14.32 25.69 -2.94
CA VAL A 319 -15.37 26.60 -3.44
C VAL A 319 -16.67 26.26 -2.68
N GLU A 320 -17.42 27.28 -2.26
CA GLU A 320 -18.73 27.07 -1.65
C GLU A 320 -19.70 26.48 -2.70
N ARG A 321 -20.42 25.41 -2.35
CA ARG A 321 -21.44 24.87 -3.25
C ARG A 321 -22.59 25.87 -3.39
N THR A 322 -22.81 26.34 -4.60
CA THR A 322 -23.87 27.31 -4.91
C THR A 322 -25.27 26.68 -5.07
N ASP A 323 -25.33 25.35 -5.08
CA ASP A 323 -26.44 24.57 -5.62
C ASP A 323 -27.25 23.80 -4.56
N GLN A 324 -26.89 23.87 -3.27
CA GLN A 324 -27.69 23.31 -2.16
C GLN A 324 -27.60 24.19 -0.89
N ASN A 325 -28.71 24.29 -0.14
CA ASN A 325 -28.90 25.14 1.05
C ASN A 325 -27.99 24.82 2.26
N ASP A 326 -27.01 23.94 2.11
CA ASP A 326 -26.33 23.30 3.23
C ASP A 326 -24.91 23.85 3.46
N GLY A 327 -24.47 24.84 2.68
CA GLY A 327 -23.22 25.59 2.94
C GLY A 327 -21.95 24.74 2.90
N GLU A 328 -22.00 23.51 2.39
CA GLU A 328 -20.84 22.65 2.33
C GLU A 328 -19.89 23.09 1.21
N ALA A 329 -18.61 23.22 1.56
CA ALA A 329 -17.56 23.58 0.63
C ALA A 329 -17.06 22.33 -0.13
N GLU A 330 -16.84 22.47 -1.44
CA GLU A 330 -16.32 21.43 -2.34
C GLU A 330 -14.91 21.82 -2.80
N TRP A 331 -13.95 20.89 -2.74
CA TRP A 331 -12.65 21.14 -3.35
C TRP A 331 -12.72 20.92 -4.86
N LYS A 332 -12.37 21.95 -5.63
CA LYS A 332 -12.37 21.92 -7.09
C LYS A 332 -10.95 22.09 -7.62
N LEU A 333 -10.51 21.17 -8.47
CA LEU A 333 -9.23 21.29 -9.17
C LEU A 333 -9.31 22.40 -10.22
N GLN A 334 -8.26 23.22 -10.29
CA GLN A 334 -8.08 24.29 -11.26
C GLN A 334 -7.03 23.93 -12.31
N SER A 335 -5.90 23.36 -11.89
CA SER A 335 -4.83 22.94 -12.79
C SER A 335 -4.07 21.73 -12.26
N LEU A 336 -3.45 21.01 -13.19
CA LEU A 336 -2.61 19.85 -12.93
C LEU A 336 -1.25 20.05 -13.61
N GLU A 337 -0.18 19.83 -12.86
CA GLU A 337 1.18 19.97 -13.36
C GLU A 337 2.00 18.72 -13.06
N LEU A 338 2.71 18.19 -14.05
CA LEU A 338 3.73 17.16 -13.84
C LEU A 338 5.04 17.86 -13.42
N LEU A 339 5.38 17.79 -12.13
CA LEU A 339 6.59 18.42 -11.60
C LEU A 339 7.84 17.66 -12.04
N THR A 340 7.88 16.36 -11.77
CA THR A 340 9.03 15.51 -12.10
C THR A 340 8.63 14.08 -12.40
N ARG A 341 9.50 13.36 -13.11
CA ARG A 341 9.41 11.91 -13.36
C ARG A 341 10.77 11.24 -13.18
N PHE A 342 10.78 9.96 -12.81
CA PHE A 342 11.97 9.12 -12.77
C PHE A 342 11.73 7.84 -13.60
N ASP A 343 12.55 7.66 -14.64
CA ASP A 343 12.44 6.55 -15.60
C ASP A 343 13.67 5.63 -15.59
N GLY A 344 14.62 5.85 -14.67
CA GLY A 344 15.88 5.11 -14.61
C GLY A 344 15.77 3.67 -14.09
N HIS A 345 14.57 3.12 -14.00
CA HIS A 345 14.33 1.75 -13.57
C HIS A 345 14.23 0.82 -14.79
N GLU A 346 14.71 -0.42 -14.66
CA GLU A 346 14.70 -1.40 -15.76
C GLU A 346 13.53 -2.38 -15.68
N SER A 347 12.61 -2.19 -14.73
CA SER A 347 11.52 -3.12 -14.50
C SER A 347 10.21 -2.45 -14.10
N LEU A 348 9.45 -2.98 -13.14
CA LEU A 348 8.11 -2.49 -12.81
C LEU A 348 8.14 -1.57 -11.60
N ALA A 349 7.50 -0.40 -11.66
CA ALA A 349 7.41 0.53 -10.54
C ALA A 349 6.31 0.12 -9.54
N TYR A 350 6.71 -0.38 -8.36
CA TYR A 350 5.77 -0.91 -7.35
C TYR A 350 5.65 -0.02 -6.11
N GLY A 351 6.72 0.11 -5.33
CA GLY A 351 6.73 0.85 -4.07
C GLY A 351 7.22 2.30 -4.23
N VAL A 352 6.56 3.23 -3.54
CA VAL A 352 7.01 4.62 -3.34
C VAL A 352 6.66 5.13 -1.96
N ASP A 353 7.54 5.97 -1.41
CA ASP A 353 7.21 6.76 -0.23
C ASP A 353 8.06 8.04 -0.16
N TRP A 354 7.58 9.02 0.61
CA TRP A 354 8.27 10.29 0.82
C TRP A 354 9.18 10.20 2.05
N SER A 355 10.46 10.53 1.91
CA SER A 355 11.29 10.83 3.07
C SER A 355 10.93 12.18 3.68
N SER A 356 10.88 12.25 5.01
CA SER A 356 10.76 13.48 5.79
C SER A 356 12.11 14.00 6.29
N ALA A 357 13.23 13.42 5.85
CA ALA A 357 14.56 13.87 6.26
C ALA A 357 14.79 15.31 5.75
N ALA A 358 15.27 16.17 6.64
CA ALA A 358 15.62 17.54 6.26
C ALA A 358 16.79 17.51 5.28
N VAL A 359 16.56 18.00 4.07
CA VAL A 359 17.64 18.32 3.12
C VAL A 359 18.21 19.67 3.52
N GLU A 360 19.53 19.79 3.70
CA GLU A 360 20.17 21.06 4.06
C GLU A 360 19.74 22.19 3.10
N GLU A 361 19.24 23.29 3.67
CA GLU A 361 18.84 24.49 2.92
C GLU A 361 20.06 25.10 2.20
N GLY A 362 20.03 25.15 0.86
CA GLY A 362 21.07 25.84 0.10
C GLY A 362 21.30 25.37 -1.34
N LYS A 363 20.64 24.30 -1.80
CA LYS A 363 20.65 23.90 -3.22
C LYS A 363 19.26 24.07 -3.81
N GLU A 364 19.13 24.90 -4.84
CA GLU A 364 17.92 24.98 -5.66
C GLU A 364 17.58 23.57 -6.18
N GLY A 365 16.36 23.10 -5.88
CA GLY A 365 15.93 21.72 -6.11
C GLY A 365 15.73 20.97 -4.80
N SER A 366 14.55 21.11 -4.19
CA SER A 366 14.16 20.32 -3.02
C SER A 366 14.03 18.84 -3.43
N TYR A 367 15.11 18.07 -3.26
CA TYR A 367 15.10 16.64 -3.55
C TYR A 367 14.25 15.94 -2.49
N ALA A 368 13.12 15.38 -2.90
CA ALA A 368 12.56 14.27 -2.15
C ALA A 368 13.48 13.07 -2.37
N SER A 369 13.96 12.44 -1.30
CA SER A 369 14.38 11.05 -1.42
C SER A 369 13.09 10.24 -1.59
N GLU A 370 12.86 9.86 -2.84
CA GLU A 370 11.84 8.91 -3.24
C GLU A 370 12.56 7.57 -3.32
N VAL A 371 12.24 6.65 -2.42
CA VAL A 371 12.68 5.27 -2.62
C VAL A 371 11.66 4.63 -3.52
N ALA A 372 12.14 4.28 -4.70
CA ALA A 372 11.41 3.61 -5.75
C ALA A 372 11.90 2.16 -5.77
N THR A 373 10.98 1.21 -5.71
CA THR A 373 11.33 -0.21 -5.85
C THR A 373 10.91 -0.72 -7.22
N SER A 374 11.79 -1.54 -7.83
CA SER A 374 11.54 -2.15 -9.12
C SER A 374 11.71 -3.67 -9.07
N ASN A 375 10.80 -4.42 -9.70
CA ASN A 375 10.74 -5.89 -9.64
C ASN A 375 11.72 -6.65 -10.52
#